data_AF-A0AAV4NWD7-F1
#
_entry.id   AF-A0AAV4NWD7-F1
#
_cell.length_a   1.000
_cell.length_b   1.000
_cell.length_c   1.000
_cell.angle_alpha   90.00
_cell.angle_beta   90.00
_cell.angle_gamma   90.00
#
_symmetry.space_group_name_H-M   'P 1'
#
loop_
_entity.id
_entity.type
_entity.pdbx_description
1 polymer ?
#
loop_
_entity_poly.entity_id
_entity_poly.type
_entity_poly.pdbx_seq_one_letter_code
_entity_poly.pdbx_strand_id
1 'polypeptide(L)'
;MLPVVLDYRRKSKWNALWWMVDINKVDFEYYLPIFADALDELDFPFDILARDGTIEMLHVAKDRVLNVLPEVICALKKALRTENPKI
;
A
#
# COMPACT_ATOMS: atom_id res chain seq x y z
N MET A 1 11.44 -5.64 8.50
CA MET A 1 11.41 -6.48 7.28
C MET A 1 9.98 -6.44 6.75
N LEU A 2 9.75 -5.96 5.52
CA LEU A 2 8.40 -5.82 4.97
C LEU A 2 7.78 -7.20 4.70
N PRO A 3 6.51 -7.46 5.05
CA PRO A 3 5.89 -8.79 4.96
C PRO A 3 5.34 -9.11 3.55
N VAL A 4 5.97 -8.61 2.48
CA VAL A 4 5.47 -8.74 1.10
C VAL A 4 6.56 -9.26 0.17
N VAL A 5 6.16 -10.18 -0.71
CA VAL A 5 6.95 -10.68 -1.83
C VAL A 5 6.30 -10.26 -3.14
N LEU A 6 7.12 -9.80 -4.07
CA LEU A 6 6.71 -9.47 -5.43
C LEU A 6 6.97 -10.68 -6.33
N ASP A 7 5.92 -11.21 -6.97
CA ASP A 7 6.06 -12.26 -7.99
C ASP A 7 6.34 -11.63 -9.35
N TYR A 8 7.62 -11.65 -9.76
CA TYR A 8 8.10 -11.09 -11.02
C TYR A 8 7.79 -11.97 -12.25
N ARG A 9 7.21 -13.18 -12.09
CA ARG A 9 7.12 -14.17 -13.19
C ARG A 9 5.97 -13.94 -14.18
N ARG A 10 5.05 -13.02 -13.92
CA ARG A 10 3.90 -12.76 -14.80
C ARG A 10 3.91 -11.34 -15.37
N LYS A 11 4.24 -11.22 -16.66
CA LYS A 11 3.95 -10.07 -17.54
C LYS A 11 2.44 -9.88 -17.81
N SER A 12 1.56 -10.36 -16.94
CA SER A 12 0.11 -10.22 -17.06
C SER A 12 -0.37 -9.27 -15.98
N LYS A 13 -1.17 -8.29 -16.41
CA LYS A 13 -1.74 -7.14 -15.67
C LYS A 13 -2.53 -7.46 -14.38
N TRP A 14 -2.51 -8.69 -13.88
CA TRP A 14 -3.32 -9.16 -12.77
C TRP A 14 -2.46 -9.94 -11.77
N ASN A 15 -2.21 -9.28 -10.63
CA ASN A 15 -1.76 -9.80 -9.32
C ASN A 15 -0.30 -10.28 -9.21
N ALA A 16 0.61 -9.32 -8.99
CA ALA A 16 2.03 -9.55 -8.68
C ALA A 16 2.37 -9.42 -7.17
N LEU A 17 1.41 -9.08 -6.31
CA LEU A 17 1.64 -8.87 -4.87
C LEU A 17 1.23 -10.12 -4.08
N TRP A 18 2.17 -10.71 -3.34
CA TRP A 18 1.94 -11.85 -2.45
C TRP A 18 2.41 -11.54 -1.03
N TRP A 19 1.50 -11.58 -0.07
CA TRP A 19 1.85 -11.43 1.35
C TRP A 19 2.60 -12.68 1.85
N MET A 20 3.73 -12.48 2.54
CA MET A 20 4.49 -13.58 3.16
C MET A 20 3.78 -14.16 4.39
N VAL A 21 2.85 -13.40 4.94
CA VAL A 21 2.04 -13.75 6.11
C VAL A 21 0.58 -13.56 5.75
N ASP A 22 -0.32 -14.23 6.47
CA ASP A 22 -1.75 -13.96 6.35
C ASP A 22 -2.01 -12.47 6.59
N ILE A 23 -2.59 -11.79 5.60
CA ILE A 23 -2.90 -10.36 5.66
C ILE A 23 -3.74 -10.00 6.88
N ASN A 24 -4.58 -10.91 7.38
CA ASN A 24 -5.38 -10.67 8.58
C ASN A 24 -4.55 -10.53 9.86
N LYS A 25 -3.32 -11.08 9.86
CA LYS A 25 -2.35 -11.05 10.96
C LYS A 25 -1.35 -9.90 10.84
N VAL A 26 -1.43 -9.11 9.78
CA VAL A 26 -0.59 -7.92 9.62
C VAL A 26 -1.03 -6.85 10.62
N ASP A 27 -0.06 -6.17 11.20
CA ASP A 27 -0.31 -4.99 12.04
C ASP A 27 -0.69 -3.80 11.14
N PHE A 28 -1.98 -3.58 10.96
CA PHE A 28 -2.49 -2.49 10.13
C PHE A 28 -2.13 -1.12 10.68
N GLU A 29 -1.97 -0.99 12.00
CA GLU A 29 -1.64 0.30 12.62
C GLU A 29 -0.21 0.72 12.26
N TYR A 30 0.69 -0.26 12.14
CA TYR A 30 2.07 0.00 11.75
C TYR A 30 2.27 0.05 10.23
N TYR A 31 1.72 -0.91 9.48
CA TYR A 31 2.05 -1.06 8.06
C TYR A 31 1.20 -0.19 7.14
N LEU A 32 -0.07 0.08 7.44
CA LEU A 32 -0.93 0.83 6.52
C LEU A 32 -0.42 2.27 6.28
N PRO A 33 0.01 3.02 7.30
CA PRO A 33 0.62 4.34 7.09
C PRO A 33 1.87 4.30 6.20
N ILE A 34 2.70 3.26 6.33
CA ILE A 34 3.93 3.10 5.55
C ILE A 34 3.60 2.90 4.06
N PHE A 35 2.61 2.04 3.76
CA PHE A 35 2.18 1.82 2.38
C PHE A 35 1.50 3.07 1.79
N ALA A 36 0.70 3.78 2.60
CA ALA A 36 0.04 5.02 2.17
C ALA A 36 1.05 6.15 1.90
N ASP A 37 2.11 6.29 2.69
CA ASP A 37 3.13 7.34 2.50
C ASP A 37 3.95 7.13 1.22
N ALA A 38 4.03 5.90 0.72
CA ALA A 38 4.72 5.53 -0.52
C ALA A 38 3.83 5.68 -1.77
N LEU A 39 2.61 6.23 -1.66
CA LEU A 39 1.71 6.40 -2.82
C LEU A 39 2.23 7.42 -3.85
N ASP A 40 3.21 8.24 -3.51
CA ASP A 40 3.91 9.14 -4.43
C ASP A 40 5.07 8.46 -5.19
N GLU A 41 5.34 7.18 -4.93
CA GLU A 41 6.35 6.40 -5.65
C GLU A 41 5.85 5.98 -7.05
N LEU A 42 6.65 6.27 -8.06
CA LEU A 42 6.34 5.98 -9.47
C LEU A 42 7.24 4.90 -10.08
N ASP A 43 8.28 4.49 -9.35
CA ASP A 43 9.27 3.55 -9.84
C ASP A 43 8.81 2.10 -9.64
N PHE A 44 8.86 1.32 -10.71
CA PHE A 44 8.60 -0.11 -10.64
C PHE A 44 9.70 -0.82 -9.84
N PRO A 45 9.38 -1.72 -8.89
CA PRO A 45 8.04 -2.25 -8.56
C PRO A 45 7.37 -1.59 -7.34
N PHE A 46 7.91 -0.48 -6.84
CA PHE A 46 7.45 0.18 -5.61
C PHE A 46 6.08 0.83 -5.78
N ASP A 47 5.78 1.35 -6.98
CA ASP A 47 4.47 1.89 -7.36
C ASP A 47 3.33 0.87 -7.15
N ILE A 48 3.55 -0.37 -7.60
CA ILE A 48 2.60 -1.49 -7.47
C ILE A 48 2.49 -1.90 -6.00
N LEU A 49 3.63 -1.98 -5.30
CA LEU A 49 3.67 -2.36 -3.90
C LEU A 49 2.85 -1.36 -3.04
N ALA A 50 3.09 -0.07 -3.21
CA ALA A 50 2.39 0.99 -2.50
C ALA A 50 0.89 0.99 -2.86
N ARG A 51 0.55 1.00 -4.15
CA ARG A 51 -0.84 1.07 -4.60
C ARG A 51 -1.65 -0.17 -4.25
N ASP A 52 -1.22 -1.34 -4.74
CA ASP A 52 -1.99 -2.57 -4.60
C ASP A 52 -1.96 -3.06 -3.15
N GLY A 53 -0.83 -2.89 -2.45
CA GLY A 53 -0.71 -3.19 -1.02
C GLY A 53 -1.63 -2.32 -0.17
N THR A 54 -1.67 -0.99 -0.39
CA THR A 54 -2.59 -0.09 0.33
C THR A 54 -4.04 -0.49 0.09
N ILE A 55 -4.42 -0.76 -1.16
CA ILE A 55 -5.79 -1.15 -1.51
C ILE A 55 -6.18 -2.45 -0.80
N GLU A 56 -5.35 -3.49 -0.85
CA GLU A 56 -5.66 -4.77 -0.22
C GLU A 56 -5.73 -4.65 1.30
N MET A 57 -4.81 -3.88 1.91
CA MET A 57 -4.85 -3.63 3.34
C MET A 57 -6.12 -2.89 3.78
N LEU A 58 -6.58 -1.89 3.01
CA LEU A 58 -7.83 -1.18 3.29
C LEU A 58 -9.06 -2.10 3.22
N HIS A 59 -9.09 -3.04 2.26
CA HIS A 59 -10.19 -4.01 2.15
C HIS A 59 -10.26 -4.95 3.36
N VAL A 60 -9.13 -5.29 3.97
CA VAL A 60 -9.03 -6.22 5.10
C VAL A 60 -9.10 -5.52 6.47
N ALA A 61 -8.65 -4.27 6.55
CA ALA A 61 -8.59 -3.52 7.80
C ALA A 61 -9.98 -3.31 8.42
N LYS A 62 -11.03 -3.14 7.60
CA LYS A 62 -12.40 -2.80 8.05
C LYS A 62 -12.35 -1.62 9.03
N ASP A 63 -12.84 -1.79 10.26
CA ASP A 63 -12.91 -0.73 11.27
C ASP A 63 -11.53 -0.37 11.86
N ARG A 64 -10.50 -1.21 11.68
CA ARG A 64 -9.13 -0.93 12.17
C ARG A 64 -8.47 0.25 11.47
N VAL A 65 -8.98 0.66 10.30
CA VAL A 65 -8.48 1.84 9.59
C VAL A 65 -8.69 3.13 10.38
N LEU A 66 -9.69 3.18 11.28
CA LEU A 66 -10.04 4.39 12.02
C LEU A 66 -8.90 4.86 12.93
N ASN A 67 -8.11 3.94 13.47
CA ASN A 67 -6.99 4.26 14.35
C ASN A 67 -5.83 4.96 13.63
N VAL A 68 -5.68 4.72 12.32
CA VAL A 68 -4.62 5.28 11.47
C VAL A 68 -5.12 6.29 10.45
N LEU A 69 -6.41 6.61 10.48
CA LEU A 69 -7.04 7.51 9.54
C LEU A 69 -6.33 8.88 9.44
N PRO A 70 -5.89 9.52 10.55
CA PRO A 70 -5.16 10.79 10.46
C PRO A 70 -3.86 10.68 9.65
N GLU A 71 -3.09 9.61 9.86
CA GLU A 71 -1.82 9.37 9.17
C GLU A 71 -2.04 9.09 7.68
N VAL A 72 -3.04 8.27 7.36
CA VAL A 72 -3.41 7.98 5.97
C VAL A 72 -3.87 9.26 5.24
N ILE A 73 -4.68 10.12 5.88
CA ILE A 73 -5.09 11.41 5.30
C ILE A 73 -3.86 12.30 5.03
N CYS A 74 -2.90 12.35 5.94
CA CYS A 74 -1.66 13.10 5.76
C CYS A 74 -0.85 12.60 4.56
N ALA A 75 -0.68 11.28 4.43
CA ALA A 75 0.01 10.66 3.30
C ALA A 75 -0.69 10.94 1.95
N LEU A 76 -2.02 10.80 1.88
CA LEU A 76 -2.79 11.13 0.68
C LEU A 76 -2.65 12.60 0.29
N LYS A 77 -2.70 13.51 1.27
CA LYS A 77 -2.51 14.95 1.02
C LYS A 77 -1.11 15.25 0.47
N LYS A 78 -0.09 14.56 0.97
CA LYS A 78 1.29 14.67 0.47
C LYS A 78 1.37 14.19 -0.99
N ALA A 79 0.81 13.02 -1.29
CA ALA A 79 0.79 12.47 -2.64
C ALA A 79 0.10 13.41 -3.65
N LEU A 80 -1.08 13.93 -3.31
CA LEU A 80 -1.83 14.87 -4.15
C LEU A 80 -1.13 16.22 -4.35
N ARG A 81 -0.29 16.64 -3.40
CA ARG A 81 0.49 17.89 -3.49
C ARG A 81 1.65 17.81 -4.49
N THR A 82 2.00 16.63 -4.98
CA THR A 82 3.05 16.48 -6.00
C THR A 82 2.66 17.10 -7.34
N GLU A 83 1.36 17.39 -7.55
CA GLU A 83 0.79 17.90 -8.81
C GLU A 83 1.13 17.03 -10.04
N ASN A 84 1.57 15.79 -9.80
CA ASN A 84 1.94 14.85 -10.83
C ASN A 84 0.69 14.08 -11.27
N PRO A 85 0.26 14.17 -12.54
CA PRO A 85 -0.98 13.52 -13.00
C PRO A 85 -0.94 11.98 -12.99
N LYS A 86 0.22 11.37 -12.70
CA LYS A 86 0.36 9.92 -12.54
C LYS A 86 0.07 9.43 -11.12
N ILE A 87 0.07 10.32 -10.13
CA ILE A 87 -0.22 10.08 -8.71
C ILE A 87 -1.65 10.58 -8.45
#